data_AF-M2ZYX6-F1
#
_entry.id   AF-M2ZYX6-F1
#
_cell.length_a   1.000
_cell.length_b   1.000
_cell.length_c   1.000
_cell.angle_alpha   90.00
_cell.angle_beta   90.00
_cell.angle_gamma   90.00
#
_symmetry.space_group_name_H-M   'P 1'
#
loop_
_entity.id
_entity.type
_entity.pdbx_description
1 polymer ?
#
loop_
_entity_poly.entity_id
_entity_poly.type
_entity_poly.pdbx_seq_one_letter_code
_entity_poly.pdbx_strand_id
1 'polypeptide(L)' 'MPDRARAVGAVAETLGWWAGLTLLWVVLISSVDVLEAGVGAGAAAAGAWAARAARRAAAER' A
#
# COMPACT_ATOMS: atom_id res chain seq x y z
N MET A 1 4.38 -26.28 -5.53
CA MET A 1 4.77 -24.85 -5.71
C MET A 1 3.82 -23.89 -4.95
N PRO A 2 3.51 -24.12 -3.66
CA PRO A 2 2.53 -23.32 -2.90
C PRO A 2 3.04 -21.94 -2.44
N ASP A 3 4.36 -21.76 -2.30
CA ASP A 3 4.95 -20.52 -1.78
C ASP A 3 4.83 -19.34 -2.75
N ARG A 4 4.85 -19.61 -4.06
CA ARG A 4 4.60 -18.58 -5.08
C ARG A 4 3.17 -18.04 -5.01
N ALA A 5 2.18 -18.90 -4.79
CA ALA A 5 0.78 -18.47 -4.68
C ALA A 5 0.57 -17.57 -3.46
N ARG A 6 1.20 -17.90 -2.32
CA ARG A 6 1.20 -17.03 -1.12
C ARG A 6 1.93 -15.72 -1.36
N ALA A 7 3.08 -15.74 -2.03
CA ALA A 7 3.83 -14.54 -2.38
C ALA A 7 3.02 -13.61 -3.31
N VAL A 8 2.37 -14.17 -4.33
CA VAL A 8 1.49 -13.41 -5.24
C VAL A 8 0.32 -12.80 -4.48
N GLY A 9 -0.35 -13.56 -3.61
CA GLY A 9 -1.44 -13.03 -2.78
C GLY A 9 -1.00 -11.88 -1.87
N ALA A 10 0.17 -12.00 -1.25
CA ALA A 10 0.76 -10.95 -0.43
C ALA A 10 1.06 -9.66 -1.21
N VAL A 11 1.61 -9.79 -2.43
CA VAL A 11 1.89 -8.66 -3.31
C VAL A 11 0.58 -8.01 -3.77
N ALA A 12 -0.40 -8.81 -4.20
CA ALA A 12 -1.70 -8.31 -4.64
C ALA A 12 -2.43 -7.55 -3.52
N GLU A 13 -2.41 -8.07 -2.29
CA GLU A 13 -2.99 -7.37 -1.14
C GLU A 13 -2.28 -6.03 -0.87
N THR A 14 -0.94 -6.02 -0.92
CA THR A 14 -0.15 -4.79 -0.72
C THR A 14 -0.46 -3.75 -1.79
N LEU A 15 -0.54 -4.17 -3.06
CA LEU A 15 -0.91 -3.30 -4.19
C LEU A 15 -2.36 -2.81 -4.07
N GLY A 16 -3.28 -3.64 -3.59
CA GLY A 16 -4.67 -3.26 -3.33
C GLY A 16 -4.78 -2.15 -2.27
N TRP A 17 -4.08 -2.30 -1.14
CA TRP A 17 -4.03 -1.27 -0.10
C TRP A 17 -3.37 0.01 -0.58
N TRP A 18 -2.26 -0.12 -1.32
CA TRP A 18 -1.57 1.01 -1.92
C TRP A 18 -2.48 1.80 -2.87
N ALA A 19 -3.18 1.11 -3.77
CA ALA A 19 -4.09 1.72 -4.73
C ALA A 19 -5.27 2.42 -4.02
N GLY A 20 -5.88 1.77 -3.02
CA GLY A 20 -6.97 2.35 -2.24
C GLY A 20 -6.57 3.61 -1.48
N LEU A 21 -5.39 3.60 -0.83
CA LEU A 21 -4.85 4.76 -0.12
C LEU A 21 -4.49 5.90 -1.07
N THR A 22 -3.91 5.58 -2.23
CA THR A 22 -3.58 6.57 -3.26
C THR A 22 -4.86 7.22 -3.80
N LEU A 23 -5.89 6.43 -4.09
CA LEU A 23 -7.18 6.95 -4.56
C LEU A 23 -7.85 7.84 -3.50
N LEU A 24 -7.87 7.41 -2.24
CA LEU A 24 -8.40 8.20 -1.12
C LEU A 24 -7.65 9.53 -0.99
N TRP A 25 -6.32 9.50 -1.06
CA TRP A 25 -5.47 10.69 -1.00
C TRP A 25 -5.74 11.65 -2.16
N VAL A 26 -5.86 11.15 -3.41
CA VAL A 26 -6.22 11.96 -4.58
C VAL A 26 -7.59 12.63 -4.39
N VAL A 27 -8.59 11.89 -3.91
CA VAL A 27 -9.93 12.44 -3.64
C VAL A 27 -9.87 13.55 -2.59
N LEU A 28 -9.08 13.36 -1.52
CA LEU A 28 -8.99 14.33 -0.44
C LEU A 28 -8.28 15.63 -0.84
N ILE A 29 -7.30 15.56 -1.73
CA ILE A 29 -6.47 16.74 -2.07
C ILE A 29 -6.97 17.46 -3.32
N SER A 30 -7.73 16.79 -4.20
CA SER A 30 -8.48 17.34 -5.33
C SER A 30 -7.67 18.02 -6.46
N SER A 31 -6.62 18.77 -6.15
CA SER A 31 -5.66 19.36 -7.10
C SER A 31 -4.25 18.97 -6.66
N VAL A 32 -3.63 18.08 -7.43
CA VAL A 32 -2.28 17.57 -7.16
C VAL A 32 -1.43 17.79 -8.39
N ASP A 33 -0.39 18.59 -8.23
CA ASP A 33 0.65 18.72 -9.25
C ASP A 33 1.46 17.42 -9.33
N VAL A 34 2.16 17.22 -10.45
CA VAL A 34 2.90 15.97 -10.74
C VAL A 34 3.89 15.59 -9.61
N LEU A 35 4.49 16.59 -8.95
CA LEU A 35 5.38 16.38 -7.81
C LEU A 35 4.64 15.82 -6.59
N GLU A 36 3.47 16.39 -6.27
CA GLU A 36 2.66 15.94 -5.14
C GLU A 36 2.12 14.54 -5.40
N ALA A 37 1.72 14.22 -6.64
CA ALA A 37 1.29 12.88 -7.02
C ALA A 37 2.37 11.84 -6.73
N GLY A 38 3.64 12.16 -7.03
CA GLY A 38 4.79 11.30 -6.70
C GLY A 38 4.98 11.10 -5.19
N VAL A 39 4.87 12.18 -4.41
CA VAL A 39 5.00 12.15 -2.95
C VAL A 39 3.84 11.37 -2.31
N GLY A 40 2.61 11.60 -2.76
CA GLY A 40 1.42 10.90 -2.29
C GLY A 40 1.48 9.40 -2.56
N ALA A 41 1.85 9.02 -3.79
CA ALA A 41 2.05 7.63 -4.17
C ALA A 41 3.16 6.96 -3.31
N GLY A 42 4.26 7.67 -3.05
CA GLY A 42 5.36 7.18 -2.21
C GLY A 42 4.94 7.02 -0.74
N ALA A 43 4.23 7.99 -0.18
CA ALA A 43 3.73 7.94 1.19
C ALA A 43 2.67 6.82 1.36
N ALA A 44 1.78 6.65 0.38
CA ALA A 44 0.82 5.54 0.35
C ALA A 44 1.53 4.17 0.30
N ALA A 45 2.64 4.07 -0.43
CA ALA A 45 3.44 2.84 -0.47
C ALA A 45 4.04 2.55 0.91
N ALA A 46 4.68 3.52 1.54
CA ALA A 46 5.22 3.38 2.90
C ALA A 46 4.14 2.95 3.90
N GLY A 47 2.94 3.55 3.83
CA GLY A 47 1.79 3.18 4.67
C GLY A 47 1.32 1.74 4.46
N ALA A 48 1.22 1.27 3.22
CA ALA A 48 0.84 -0.11 2.91
C ALA A 48 1.86 -1.11 3.45
N TRP A 49 3.16 -0.81 3.33
CA TRP A 49 4.24 -1.63 3.90
C TRP A 49 4.21 -1.63 5.44
N ALA A 50 3.99 -0.48 6.08
CA ALA A 50 3.88 -0.38 7.53
C ALA A 50 2.68 -1.18 8.06
N ALA A 51 1.52 -1.09 7.41
CA ALA A 51 0.34 -1.87 7.78
C ALA A 51 0.59 -3.38 7.64
N ARG A 52 1.27 -3.79 6.56
CA ARG A 52 1.67 -5.19 6.37
C ARG A 52 2.65 -5.67 7.43
N ALA A 53 3.64 -4.86 7.79
CA ALA A 53 4.59 -5.18 8.85
C ALA A 53 3.91 -5.29 10.22
N ALA A 54 3.00 -4.37 10.55
CA ALA A 54 2.22 -4.41 11.78
C ALA A 54 1.35 -5.67 11.89
N ARG A 55 0.67 -6.06 10.80
CA ARG A 55 -0.11 -7.31 10.75
C ARG A 55 0.76 -8.55 10.97
N ARG A 56 1.97 -8.59 10.41
CA ARG A 56 2.92 -9.70 10.64
C ARG A 56 3.40 -9.75 12.09
N ALA A 57 3.82 -8.62 12.64
CA ALA A 57 4.26 -8.54 14.03
C ALA A 57 3.15 -8.94 15.02
N ALA A 58 1.89 -8.61 14.71
CA ALA A 58 0.75 -9.02 15.52
C ALA A 58 0.44 -10.52 15.41
N ALA A 59 0.71 -11.16 14.27
CA ALA A 59 0.48 -12.60 14.05
C ALA A 59 1.62 -13.48 14.59
N GLU A 60 2.83 -12.93 14.75
CA GLU A 60 3.98 -13.59 15.37
C GLU A 60 3.94 -13.54 16.92
N ARG A 61 2.90 -12.93 17.50
CA ARG A 61 2.72 -12.71 18.94
C ARG A 61 1.63 -13.60 19.52
#